data_AF-A0ABD0L1C3-F1
#
_entry.id   AF-A0ABD0L1C3-F1
#
_cell.length_a   1.000
_cell.length_b   1.000
_cell.length_c   1.000
_cell.angle_alpha   90.00
_cell.angle_beta   90.00
_cell.angle_gamma   90.00
#
_symmetry.space_group_name_H-M   'P 1'
#
loop_
_entity.id
_entity.type
_entity.pdbx_description
1 polymer ?
#
loop_
_entity_poly.entity_id
_entity_poly.type
_entity_poly.pdbx_seq_one_letter_code
_entity_poly.pdbx_strand_id
1 'polypeptide(L)'
;PGGRNASQTKQSRKQAKWQKISEEIRRRRWNWTGHVLRKERNNDCMVAMGWQPEGKRKIGRPKTTWRRTAEQERKSAGWTSWANARRTAEDRTAWRLRVAALCASWRGED
;
A
#
# COMPACT_ATOMS: atom_id res chain seq x y z
N PRO A 1 -40.88 14.02 11.15
CA PRO A 1 -40.04 14.94 10.33
C PRO A 1 -38.90 15.52 11.17
N GLY A 2 -37.79 14.77 11.28
CA GLY A 2 -36.59 15.19 12.02
C GLY A 2 -35.38 15.07 11.11
N GLY A 3 -35.15 16.10 10.30
CA GLY A 3 -34.01 16.16 9.39
C GLY A 3 -32.71 16.26 10.19
N ARG A 4 -31.77 15.34 9.95
CA ARG A 4 -30.40 15.47 10.44
C ARG A 4 -29.71 16.57 9.63
N ASN A 5 -29.35 17.65 10.31
CA ASN A 5 -28.77 18.84 9.67
C ASN A 5 -27.37 18.51 9.14
N ALA A 6 -27.06 18.88 7.88
CA ALA A 6 -25.79 18.61 7.20
C ALA A 6 -24.54 19.15 7.94
N SER A 7 -24.75 20.03 8.91
CA SER A 7 -23.73 20.60 9.80
C SER A 7 -23.26 19.59 10.87
N GLN A 8 -24.14 18.69 11.34
CA GLN A 8 -23.76 17.65 12.33
C GLN A 8 -22.93 16.52 11.71
N THR A 9 -23.17 16.17 10.44
CA THR A 9 -22.38 15.16 9.70
C THR A 9 -20.98 15.63 9.32
N LYS A 10 -20.75 16.94 9.23
CA LYS A 10 -19.40 17.52 9.07
C LYS A 10 -18.65 17.57 10.40
N GLN A 11 -19.36 17.78 11.51
CA GLN A 11 -18.78 17.87 12.86
C GLN A 11 -18.42 16.48 13.43
N SER A 12 -19.22 15.44 13.16
CA SER A 12 -18.96 14.06 13.62
C SER A 12 -17.75 13.39 12.96
N ARG A 13 -17.23 13.95 11.86
CA ARG A 13 -15.97 13.54 11.23
C ARG A 13 -14.71 14.02 11.98
N LYS A 14 -14.84 14.95 12.93
CA LYS A 14 -13.68 15.58 13.61
C LYS A 14 -13.16 14.81 14.83
N GLN A 15 -13.84 13.76 15.29
CA GLN A 15 -13.55 13.15 16.61
C GLN A 15 -13.07 11.69 16.57
N ALA A 16 -13.30 10.96 15.49
CA ALA A 16 -12.76 9.61 15.38
C ALA A 16 -11.55 9.64 14.44
N LYS A 17 -10.43 9.16 14.96
CA LYS A 17 -9.18 8.84 14.26
C LYS A 17 -9.43 7.73 13.22
N TRP A 18 -10.34 7.97 12.29
CA TRP A 18 -10.58 7.12 11.13
C TRP A 18 -9.42 7.34 10.17
N GLN A 19 -8.35 6.59 10.37
CA GLN A 19 -7.37 6.39 9.29
C GLN A 19 -8.15 5.85 8.09
N LYS A 20 -7.92 6.41 6.89
CA LYS A 20 -8.61 5.91 5.70
C LYS A 20 -8.24 4.43 5.54
N ILE A 21 -9.23 3.58 5.25
CA ILE A 21 -9.03 2.14 5.06
C ILE A 21 -7.92 1.87 4.02
N SER A 22 -7.86 2.69 2.98
CA SER A 22 -6.80 2.64 1.96
C SER A 22 -5.39 2.87 2.51
N GLU A 23 -5.21 3.80 3.45
CA GLU A 23 -3.92 4.07 4.10
C GLU A 23 -3.49 2.88 4.97
N GLU A 24 -4.43 2.29 5.71
CA GLU A 24 -4.13 1.12 6.55
C GLU A 24 -3.82 -0.12 5.70
N ILE A 25 -4.57 -0.35 4.61
CA ILE A 25 -4.28 -1.42 3.64
C ILE A 25 -2.88 -1.23 3.05
N ARG A 26 -2.53 0.00 2.66
CA ARG A 26 -1.19 0.31 2.12
C ARG A 26 -0.11 0.08 3.17
N ARG A 27 -0.29 0.59 4.39
CA ARG A 27 0.64 0.41 5.50
C ARG A 27 0.93 -1.06 5.76
N ARG A 28 -0.12 -1.90 5.84
CA ARG A 28 0.02 -3.35 6.03
C ARG A 28 0.75 -4.01 4.87
N ARG A 29 0.40 -3.64 3.64
CA ARG A 29 1.08 -4.14 2.43
C ARG A 29 2.58 -3.86 2.48
N TRP A 30 2.97 -2.62 2.74
CA TRP A 30 4.38 -2.24 2.76
C TRP A 30 5.13 -2.73 3.99
N ASN A 31 4.46 -2.93 5.12
CA ASN A 31 5.07 -3.62 6.26
C ASN A 31 5.40 -5.08 5.91
N TRP A 32 4.48 -5.79 5.25
CA TRP A 32 4.71 -7.15 4.78
C TRP A 32 5.78 -7.20 3.69
N THR A 33 5.73 -6.32 2.69
CA THR A 33 6.76 -6.20 1.64
C THR A 33 8.14 -5.96 2.25
N GLY A 34 8.26 -5.08 3.24
CA GLY A 34 9.53 -4.85 3.93
C GLY A 34 10.03 -6.08 4.68
N HIS A 35 9.12 -6.87 5.28
CA HIS A 35 9.47 -8.14 5.91
C HIS A 35 10.03 -9.12 4.87
N VAL A 36 9.36 -9.28 3.73
CA VAL A 36 9.80 -10.17 2.65
C VAL A 36 11.13 -9.70 2.04
N LEU A 37 11.30 -8.40 1.79
CA LEU A 37 12.53 -7.83 1.23
C LEU A 37 13.76 -8.05 2.13
N ARG A 38 13.57 -8.18 3.45
CA ARG A 38 14.65 -8.49 4.39
C ARG A 38 14.99 -9.99 4.48
N LYS A 39 14.14 -10.87 3.95
CA LYS A 39 14.44 -12.30 3.85
C LYS A 39 15.46 -12.55 2.73
N GLU A 40 16.17 -13.67 2.79
CA GLU A 40 17.14 -14.08 1.78
C GLU A 40 16.54 -14.13 0.36
N ARG A 41 17.39 -13.96 -0.65
CA ARG A 41 16.96 -13.82 -2.06
C ARG A 41 16.27 -15.08 -2.61
N ASN A 42 16.61 -16.25 -2.07
CA ASN A 42 16.03 -17.54 -2.45
C ASN A 42 14.74 -17.86 -1.66
N ASN A 43 14.23 -16.93 -0.86
CA ASN A 43 12.98 -17.13 -0.15
C ASN A 43 11.80 -17.17 -1.15
N ASP A 44 10.93 -18.16 -1.03
CA ASP A 44 9.75 -18.34 -1.89
C ASP A 44 8.87 -17.10 -1.97
N CYS A 45 8.77 -16.30 -0.90
CA CYS A 45 8.02 -15.05 -0.90
C CYS A 45 8.65 -13.99 -1.81
N MET A 46 9.99 -13.96 -1.95
CA MET A 46 10.67 -13.07 -2.90
C MET A 46 10.38 -13.47 -4.34
N VAL A 47 10.43 -14.78 -4.63
CA VAL A 47 10.09 -15.33 -5.95
C VAL A 47 8.62 -15.04 -6.27
N ALA A 48 7.72 -15.27 -5.31
CA ALA A 48 6.29 -14.99 -5.45
C ALA A 48 5.98 -13.50 -5.67
N MET A 49 6.75 -12.56 -5.09
CA MET A 49 6.59 -11.12 -5.39
C MET A 49 6.91 -10.79 -6.86
N GLY A 50 7.88 -11.50 -7.45
CA GLY A 50 8.27 -11.33 -8.85
C GLY A 50 7.35 -12.05 -9.84
N TRP A 51 6.66 -13.12 -9.39
CA TRP A 51 5.92 -14.04 -10.26
C TRP A 51 4.76 -13.37 -10.99
N GLN A 52 4.72 -13.58 -12.32
CA GLN A 52 3.67 -13.11 -13.20
C GLN A 52 2.86 -14.32 -13.69
N PRO A 53 1.61 -14.49 -13.25
CA PRO A 53 0.77 -15.56 -13.79
C PRO A 53 0.39 -15.22 -15.23
N GLU A 54 0.84 -16.06 -16.17
CA GLU A 54 0.38 -16.03 -17.56
C GLU A 54 -1.04 -16.59 -17.67
N GLY A 55 -1.84 -15.99 -18.57
CA GLY A 55 -3.19 -16.49 -18.89
C GLY A 55 -4.28 -15.42 -18.88
N LYS A 56 -5.42 -15.80 -19.48
CA LYS A 56 -6.63 -14.96 -19.58
C LYS A 56 -7.42 -15.03 -18.27
N ARG A 57 -7.74 -13.88 -17.67
CA ARG A 57 -8.51 -13.81 -16.42
C ARG A 57 -10.00 -13.99 -16.70
N LYS A 58 -10.72 -14.66 -15.79
CA LYS A 58 -12.19 -14.71 -15.80
C LYS A 58 -12.79 -13.31 -15.62
N ILE A 59 -13.90 -13.05 -16.31
CA ILE A 59 -14.70 -11.82 -16.20
C ILE A 59 -15.27 -11.73 -14.77
N GLY A 60 -15.25 -10.54 -14.17
CA GLY A 60 -15.76 -10.29 -12.81
C GLY A 60 -14.70 -10.12 -11.71
N ARG A 61 -13.42 -10.45 -11.98
CA ARG A 61 -12.33 -10.18 -11.02
C ARG A 61 -11.85 -8.72 -11.15
N PRO A 62 -11.50 -8.03 -10.04
CA PRO A 62 -10.94 -6.69 -10.10
C PRO A 62 -9.76 -6.57 -11.08
N LYS A 63 -9.76 -5.49 -11.87
CA LYS A 63 -8.78 -5.22 -12.95
C LYS A 63 -7.37 -4.99 -12.40
N THR A 64 -7.27 -4.47 -11.18
CA THR A 64 -6.03 -4.23 -10.47
C THR A 64 -5.61 -5.47 -9.67
N THR A 65 -4.35 -5.85 -9.82
CA THR A 65 -3.76 -6.94 -9.03
C THR A 65 -2.92 -6.34 -7.91
N TRP A 66 -2.72 -7.10 -6.84
CA TRP A 66 -1.79 -6.73 -5.77
C TRP A 66 -0.43 -6.27 -6.31
N ARG A 67 0.10 -6.99 -7.31
CA ARG A 67 1.37 -6.64 -7.98
C ARG A 67 1.31 -5.29 -8.67
N ARG A 68 0.27 -5.02 -9.49
CA ARG A 68 0.14 -3.72 -10.17
C ARG A 68 0.08 -2.57 -9.18
N THR A 69 -0.70 -2.73 -8.11
CA THR A 69 -0.80 -1.72 -7.06
C THR A 69 0.54 -1.53 -6.33
N ALA A 70 1.22 -2.61 -5.94
CA ALA A 70 2.53 -2.54 -5.30
C ALA A 70 3.60 -1.90 -6.21
N GLU A 71 3.60 -2.21 -7.51
CA GLU A 71 4.53 -1.65 -8.50
C GLU A 71 4.28 -0.15 -8.71
N GLN A 72 3.02 0.28 -8.77
CA GLN A 72 2.65 1.69 -8.88
C GLN A 72 3.04 2.45 -7.61
N GLU A 73 2.68 1.94 -6.44
CA GLU A 73 3.07 2.52 -5.16
C GLU A 73 4.59 2.58 -4.99
N ARG A 74 5.33 1.56 -5.48
CA ARG A 74 6.80 1.54 -5.47
C ARG A 74 7.37 2.72 -6.26
N LYS A 75 6.85 2.92 -7.47
CA LYS A 75 7.25 4.02 -8.35
C LYS A 75 6.90 5.37 -7.72
N SER A 76 5.68 5.51 -7.17
CA SER A 76 5.24 6.73 -6.48
C SER A 76 6.06 7.04 -5.21
N ALA A 77 6.62 6.03 -4.54
CA ALA A 77 7.53 6.19 -3.41
C ALA A 77 8.98 6.57 -3.80
N GLY A 78 9.25 6.73 -5.10
CA GLY A 78 10.57 7.06 -5.64
C GLY A 78 11.57 5.90 -5.60
N TRP A 79 11.11 4.66 -5.38
CA TRP A 79 11.96 3.48 -5.54
C TRP A 79 12.00 3.13 -7.03
N THR A 80 13.14 3.32 -7.69
CA THR A 80 13.32 3.07 -9.14
C THR A 80 13.38 1.58 -9.49
N SER A 81 13.87 0.74 -8.58
CA SER A 81 13.87 -0.73 -8.69
C SER A 81 13.52 -1.43 -7.37
N TRP A 82 13.17 -2.72 -7.45
CA TRP A 82 13.01 -3.58 -6.26
C TRP A 82 14.31 -3.76 -5.47
N ALA A 83 15.48 -3.68 -6.13
CA ALA A 83 16.77 -3.69 -5.46
C ALA A 83 16.99 -2.42 -4.60
N ASN A 84 16.57 -1.25 -5.11
CA ASN A 84 16.61 0.00 -4.33
C ASN A 84 15.65 -0.05 -3.12
N ALA A 85 14.44 -0.58 -3.33
CA ALA A 85 13.49 -0.82 -2.24
C ALA A 85 14.07 -1.79 -1.18
N ARG A 86 14.75 -2.86 -1.62
CA ARG A 86 15.41 -3.82 -0.73
C ARG A 86 16.49 -3.18 0.14
N ARG A 87 17.38 -2.40 -0.47
CA ARG A 87 18.43 -1.66 0.26
C ARG A 87 17.82 -0.70 1.29
N THR A 88 16.72 -0.04 0.93
CA THR A 88 16.00 0.83 1.88
C THR A 88 15.34 0.01 3.01
N ALA A 89 14.87 -1.20 2.73
CA ALA A 89 14.19 -2.06 3.69
C ALA A 89 15.12 -2.68 4.74
N GLU A 90 16.42 -2.78 4.45
CA GLU A 90 17.45 -3.23 5.39
C GLU A 90 17.54 -2.28 6.59
N ASP A 91 17.47 -0.96 6.36
CA ASP A 91 17.28 0.03 7.41
C ASP A 91 15.80 0.07 7.85
N ARG A 92 15.52 -0.50 9.03
CA ARG A 92 14.16 -0.55 9.59
C ARG A 92 13.58 0.84 9.89
N THR A 93 14.42 1.81 10.26
CA THR A 93 13.98 3.16 10.62
C THR A 93 13.67 3.94 9.34
N ALA A 94 14.58 3.94 8.37
CA ALA A 94 14.33 4.55 7.06
C ALA A 94 13.13 3.91 6.36
N TRP A 95 12.97 2.59 6.44
CA TRP A 95 11.80 1.89 5.92
C TRP A 95 10.50 2.40 6.55
N ARG A 96 10.42 2.44 7.88
CA ARG A 96 9.22 2.92 8.60
C ARG A 96 8.87 4.36 8.22
N LEU A 97 9.86 5.25 8.16
CA LEU A 97 9.66 6.65 7.76
C LEU A 97 9.11 6.74 6.34
N ARG A 98 9.68 5.97 5.41
CA ARG A 98 9.27 6.00 4.00
C ARG A 98 7.87 5.41 3.79
N VAL A 99 7.52 4.35 4.52
CA VAL A 99 6.16 3.78 4.51
C VAL A 99 5.15 4.76 5.11
N ALA A 100 5.49 5.46 6.19
CA ALA A 100 4.62 6.49 6.77
C ALA A 100 4.37 7.63 5.78
N ALA A 101 5.43 8.13 5.13
CA ALA A 101 5.34 9.15 4.10
C ALA A 101 4.48 8.70 2.90
N LEU A 102 4.68 7.47 2.42
CA LEU A 102 3.88 6.86 1.34
C LEU A 102 2.39 6.71 1.69
N CYS A 103 2.07 6.43 2.96
CA CYS A 103 0.69 6.39 3.40
C CYS A 103 0.06 7.79 3.42
N ALA A 104 0.82 8.81 3.86
CA ALA A 104 0.34 10.19 3.96
C ALA A 104 0.26 10.93 2.62
N SER A 105 1.10 10.57 1.64
CA SER A 105 1.20 11.27 0.35
C SER A 105 0.08 10.91 -0.64
N TRP A 106 -0.67 9.82 -0.40
CA TRP A 106 -1.73 9.41 -1.30
C TRP A 106 -3.00 10.23 -1.09
N ARG A 107 -3.11 11.32 -1.85
CA ARG A 107 -4.33 12.10 -1.99
C ARG A 107 -4.83 11.99 -3.43
N GLY A 108 -5.93 11.25 -3.59
CA GLY A 108 -6.82 11.36 -4.75
C GLY A 108 -6.44 10.50 -5.95
N GLU A 109 -7.15 9.40 -6.10
CA GLU A 109 -7.58 8.81 -7.39
C GLU A 109 -8.74 7.87 -6.99
N ASP A 110 -9.89 8.50 -6.71
CA ASP A 110 -11.22 7.87 -6.77
C ASP A 110 -11.90 8.43 -8.02
#